data_AF-A0A7W9L4Z5-F1
#
_entry.id   AF-A0A7W9L4Z5-F1
#
_cell.length_a   1.000
_cell.length_b   1.000
_cell.length_c   1.000
_cell.angle_alpha   90.00
_cell.angle_beta   90.00
_cell.angle_gamma   90.00
#
_symmetry.space_group_name_H-M   'P 1'
#
loop_
_entity.id
_entity.type
_entity.pdbx_description
1 polymer ?
#
loop_
_entity_poly.entity_id
_entity_poly.type
_entity_poly.pdbx_seq_one_letter_code
_entity_poly.pdbx_strand_id
1 'polypeptide(L)' 'MFYVNSKGQDVVIADMAYPHLASAHAKLVREQRDGLRQAEIDAMAAELQRRDDAFAAEQAAQSEDAA' A
#
# COMPACT_ATOMS: atom_id res chain seq x y z
N MET A 1 1.19 7.85 -8.22
CA MET A 1 0.23 8.49 -7.32
C MET A 1 0.97 8.97 -6.07
N PHE A 2 0.65 10.17 -5.59
CA PHE A 2 1.21 10.73 -4.36
C PHE A 2 0.14 10.72 -3.27
N TYR A 3 0.56 10.66 -2.01
CA TYR A 3 -0.29 10.97 -0.86
C TYR A 3 0.40 12.01 0.02
N VAL A 4 -0.40 12.81 0.73
CA VAL A 4 0.13 13.84 1.64
C VAL A 4 0.26 13.24 3.03
N ASN A 5 1.49 13.15 3.54
CA ASN A 5 1.74 12.64 4.88
C ASN A 5 1.30 13.62 5.97
N SER A 6 1.39 13.21 7.24
CA SER A 6 0.99 14.07 8.38
C SER A 6 1.86 15.31 8.59
N LYS A 7 2.95 15.48 7.82
CA LYS A 7 3.81 16.67 7.81
C LYS A 7 3.49 17.60 6.62
N GLY A 8 2.47 17.28 5.82
CA GLY A 8 2.11 18.06 4.62
C GLY A 8 3.06 17.82 3.44
N GLN A 9 3.78 16.71 3.41
CA GLN A 9 4.73 16.38 2.35
C GLN A 9 4.13 15.36 1.39
N ASP A 10 4.33 15.57 0.09
CA ASP A 10 4.02 14.59 -0.94
C ASP A 10 4.97 13.40 -0.86
N VAL A 11 4.40 12.21 -0.83
CA VAL A 11 5.14 10.95 -0.82
C VAL A 11 4.62 10.06 -1.95
N VAL A 12 5.54 9.52 -2.73
CA VAL A 12 5.23 8.57 -3.80
C VAL A 12 4.80 7.25 -3.16
N ILE A 13 3.55 6.83 -3.38
CA ILE A 13 2.99 5.60 -2.79
C ILE A 13 3.83 4.37 -3.18
N ALA A 14 4.26 4.29 -4.45
CA ALA A 14 5.03 3.18 -4.99
C ALA A 14 6.43 3.03 -4.33
N ASP A 15 7.02 4.12 -3.86
CA ASP A 15 8.37 4.11 -3.28
C ASP A 15 8.36 3.88 -1.76
N MET A 16 7.18 3.83 -1.14
CA MET A 16 7.06 3.58 0.29
C MET A 16 7.51 2.17 0.62
N ALA A 17 8.27 2.02 1.71
CA ALA A 17 8.50 0.70 2.29
C ALA A 17 7.15 0.11 2.80
N TYR A 18 6.94 -1.19 2.56
CA TYR A 18 5.69 -1.90 2.85
C TYR A 18 5.09 -1.61 4.24
N PRO A 19 5.83 -1.72 5.37
CA PRO A 19 5.24 -1.50 6.69
C PRO A 19 4.75 -0.06 6.89
N HIS A 20 5.39 0.92 6.23
CA HIS A 20 4.97 2.31 6.29
C HIS A 20 3.73 2.55 5.44
N LEU A 21 3.65 1.93 4.26
CA LEU A 21 2.48 1.98 3.38
C LEU A 21 1.25 1.40 4.10
N ALA A 22 1.37 0.20 4.66
CA ALA A 22 0.29 -0.47 5.39
C ALA A 22 -0.19 0.36 6.60
N SER A 23 0.76 0.90 7.37
CA SER A 23 0.46 1.76 8.52
C SER A 23 -0.22 3.07 8.11
N ALA A 24 0.24 3.70 7.02
CA ALA A 24 -0.34 4.93 6.51
C ALA A 24 -1.77 4.70 5.97
N HIS A 25 -1.98 3.62 5.22
CA HIS A 25 -3.31 3.21 4.74
C HIS A 25 -4.28 3.00 5.91
N ALA A 26 -3.91 2.18 6.90
CA ALA A 26 -4.76 1.91 8.05
C ALA A 26 -5.11 3.19 8.84
N LYS A 27 -4.15 4.11 8.97
CA LYS A 27 -4.37 5.41 9.59
C LYS A 27 -5.35 6.26 8.77
N LEU A 28 -5.14 6.37 7.46
CA LEU A 28 -6.01 7.15 6.57
C LEU A 28 -7.45 6.64 6.62
N VAL A 29 -7.66 5.32 6.48
CA VAL A 29 -8.99 4.70 6.54
C VAL A 29 -9.69 5.00 7.86
N ARG A 30 -8.97 4.94 8.99
CA ARG A 30 -9.53 5.23 10.32
C ARG A 30 -9.90 6.71 10.50
N GLU A 31 -9.12 7.61 9.92
CA GLU A 31 -9.23 9.06 10.13
C GLU A 31 -10.11 9.74 9.08
N GLN A 32 -10.37 9.09 7.94
CA GLN A 32 -11.26 9.59 6.90
C GLN A 32 -12.70 9.65 7.41
N ARG A 33 -13.34 10.82 7.24
CA ARG A 33 -14.75 11.03 7.64
C ARG A 33 -15.63 11.57 6.53
N ASP A 34 -15.04 12.21 5.52
CA ASP A 34 -15.73 13.05 4.53
C ASP A 34 -15.44 12.62 3.08
N GLY A 35 -14.69 11.54 2.87
CA GLY A 35 -14.37 11.03 1.53
C GLY A 35 -13.23 11.78 0.81
N LEU A 36 -12.71 12.89 1.35
CA LEU A 36 -11.73 13.74 0.65
C LEU A 36 -10.43 13.01 0.28
N ARG A 37 -10.09 11.96 1.04
CA ARG A 37 -8.86 11.17 0.87
C ARG A 37 -9.08 9.81 0.20
N GLN A 38 -10.24 9.59 -0.43
CA GLN A 38 -10.59 8.28 -0.97
C GLN A 38 -9.60 7.83 -2.06
N ALA A 39 -9.21 8.74 -2.95
CA ALA A 39 -8.24 8.44 -4.00
C ALA A 39 -6.86 8.02 -3.46
N GLU A 40 -6.43 8.60 -2.33
CA GLU A 40 -5.17 8.18 -1.67
C GLU A 40 -5.31 6.80 -1.06
N ILE A 41 -6.45 6.51 -0.42
CA ILE A 41 -6.75 5.20 0.17
C ILE A 41 -6.79 4.12 -0.90
N ASP A 42 -7.52 4.35 -1.99
CA ASP A 42 -7.65 3.39 -3.07
C ASP A 42 -6.29 3.10 -3.73
N ALA A 43 -5.47 4.14 -3.92
CA ALA A 43 -4.14 3.97 -4.47
C ALA A 43 -3.19 3.21 -3.53
N MET A 44 -3.27 3.46 -2.22
CA MET A 44 -2.51 2.70 -1.23
C MET A 44 -2.96 1.24 -1.16
N ALA A 45 -4.27 0.99 -1.22
CA ALA A 45 -4.83 -0.37 -1.23
C ALA A 45 -4.40 -1.15 -2.48
N ALA A 46 -4.45 -0.52 -3.66
CA ALA A 46 -3.99 -1.13 -4.90
C ALA A 46 -2.48 -1.46 -4.86
N GLU A 47 -1.67 -0.57 -4.29
CA GLU A 47 -0.23 -0.81 -4.12
C GLU A 47 0.05 -2.00 -3.18
N LEU A 48 -0.65 -2.07 -2.04
CA LEU A 48 -0.54 -3.19 -1.09
C LEU A 48 -0.91 -4.52 -1.75
N GLN A 49 -2.08 -4.58 -2.38
CA GLN A 49 -2.56 -5.78 -3.08
C GLN A 49 -1.54 -6.28 -4.09
N ARG A 50 -1.01 -5.39 -4.94
CA ARG A 50 -0.01 -5.77 -5.94
C ARG A 50 1.28 -6.34 -5.33
N ARG A 51 1.71 -5.85 -4.16
CA ARG A 51 2.88 -6.40 -3.47
C ARG A 51 2.59 -7.75 -2.83
N ASP A 52 1.41 -7.90 -2.26
CA ASP A 52 0.95 -9.17 -1.67
C ASP A 52 0.83 -10.25 -2.74
N ASP A 53 0.27 -9.91 -3.91
CA ASP A 53 0.17 -10.81 -5.07
C ASP A 53 1.56 -11.21 -5.60
N ALA A 54 2.49 -10.25 -5.69
CA ALA A 54 3.87 -10.54 -6.10
C ALA A 54 4.56 -11.49 -5.12
N PHE A 55 4.41 -11.26 -3.81
CA PHE A 55 4.98 -12.12 -2.78
C PHE A 55 4.36 -13.53 -2.81
N ALA A 56 3.04 -13.64 -3.00
CA ALA A 56 2.37 -14.93 -3.15
C ALA A 56 2.87 -15.69 -4.39
N ALA A 57 3.04 -15.01 -5.52
CA ALA A 57 3.57 -15.60 -6.75
C ALA A 57 5.02 -16.08 -6.59
N GLU A 58 5.87 -15.29 -5.94
CA GLU A 58 7.26 -15.68 -5.65
C GLU A 58 7.35 -16.91 -4.73
N GLN A 59 6.47 -17.00 -3.72
CA GLN A 59 6.42 -18.18 -2.84
C GLN A 59 5.90 -19.43 -3.59
N ALA A 60 4.89 -19.28 -4.46
CA ALA A 60 4.38 -20.38 -5.26
C ALA A 60 5.47 -20.94 -6.21
N ALA A 61 6.20 -20.06 -6.90
CA ALA A 61 7.28 -20.46 -7.80
C ALA A 61 8.42 -21.20 -7.08
N GLN A 62 8.80 -20.76 -5.87
CA GLN A 62 9.81 -21.44 -5.05
C GLN A 62 9.35 -22.81 -4.52
N SER A 63 8.03 -22.99 -4.36
CA SER A 63 7.45 -24.25 -3.88
C SER A 63 7.38 -25.31 -4.97
N GLU A 64 7.19 -24.90 -6.23
CA GLU A 64 7.17 -25.79 -7.39
C GLU A 64 8.58 -26.20 -7.84
N ASP A 65 9.59 -25.34 -7.71
CA ASP A 65 11.00 -25.67 -8.03
C ASP A 65 11.66 -26.60 -6.98
N ALA A 66 11.04 -26.77 -5.81
CA ALA A 66 11.54 -27.59 -4.71
C ALA A 66 10.90 -29.00 -4.63
N ALA A 67 9.97 -29.34 -5.54
CA ALA A 67 9.22 -30.61 -5.57
C ALA A 67 9.66 -31.53 -6.71
#